data_AF-A0AAW8J9K0-F1
#
_entry.id   AF-A0AAW8J9K0-F1
#
_cell.length_a   1.000
_cell.length_b   1.000
_cell.length_c   1.000
_cell.angle_alpha   90.00
_cell.angle_beta   90.00
_cell.angle_gamma   90.00
#
_symmetry.space_group_name_H-M   'P 1'
#
loop_
_entity.id
_entity.type
_entity.pdbx_description
1 polymer ?
#
loop_
_entity_poly.entity_id
_entity_poly.type
_entity_poly.pdbx_seq_one_letter_code
_entity_poly.pdbx_strand_id
1 'polypeptide(L)'
;MKRTFALFLVLFTVACSQRNIGQQTTSIHFSNTPKQNLTQPYQEQGNSIVKIAPDDYISWISHPTQQQKVQKYKAFLHQHALDNIVPDFELFQTARDWQKCNTPAYEIPPQELWGNIIPTLNILKQLRDDGIINDFTVSSVYRNDHLNRCAGGAGASKHVLNAAMDFRIGSTHPTQLQRQEIEQNKNKLCKFWREKGLMLNMGLGIYASGQIHIDSSGYRHWGADHKQQSSPCNSIT
;
A
#
# COMPACT_ATOMS: atom_id res chain seq x y z
N MET A 1 72.66 46.04 11.47
CA MET A 1 71.23 46.26 11.17
C MET A 1 71.07 46.78 9.75
N LYS A 2 70.61 45.91 8.83
CA LYS A 2 69.89 46.22 7.57
C LYS A 2 69.86 44.96 6.69
N ARG A 3 68.65 44.67 6.17
CA ARG A 3 68.34 44.02 4.87
C ARG A 3 68.49 42.48 4.84
N THR A 4 67.57 41.68 4.29
CA THR A 4 66.54 41.92 3.27
C THR A 4 65.53 40.75 3.27
N PHE A 5 64.25 41.06 3.08
CA PHE A 5 63.17 40.09 2.85
C PHE A 5 63.22 39.58 1.40
N ALA A 6 63.04 38.27 1.19
CA ALA A 6 62.81 37.68 -0.13
C ALA A 6 61.37 37.11 -0.17
N LEU A 7 60.55 37.70 -1.03
CA LEU A 7 59.17 37.33 -1.31
C LEU A 7 59.19 36.23 -2.39
N PHE A 8 58.66 35.04 -2.10
CA PHE A 8 58.43 34.02 -3.13
C PHE A 8 57.01 34.15 -3.68
N LEU A 9 56.92 34.68 -4.90
CA LEU A 9 55.71 34.79 -5.71
C LEU A 9 55.54 33.50 -6.52
N VAL A 10 54.53 32.68 -6.21
CA VAL A 10 54.20 31.48 -6.99
C VAL A 10 53.15 31.86 -8.04
N LEU A 11 53.59 32.00 -9.29
CA LEU A 11 52.75 32.17 -10.48
C LEU A 11 52.36 30.79 -11.02
N PHE A 12 51.08 30.42 -10.90
CA PHE A 12 50.51 29.32 -11.68
C PHE A 12 50.04 29.85 -13.03
N THR A 13 50.80 29.56 -14.09
CA THR A 13 50.38 29.81 -15.47
C THR A 13 49.44 28.70 -15.93
N VAL A 14 48.20 29.05 -16.25
CA VAL A 14 47.24 28.18 -16.93
C VAL A 14 47.64 28.09 -18.41
N ALA A 15 48.02 26.91 -18.86
CA ALA A 15 48.22 26.62 -20.29
C ALA A 15 46.95 25.99 -20.86
N CYS A 16 46.21 26.76 -21.66
CA CYS A 16 45.18 26.23 -22.55
C CYS A 16 45.84 25.51 -23.73
N SER A 17 45.56 24.22 -23.89
CA SER A 17 45.78 23.52 -25.15
C SER A 17 44.42 23.17 -25.76
N GLN A 18 44.03 23.92 -26.79
CA GLN A 18 42.99 23.53 -27.72
C GLN A 18 43.66 22.96 -28.97
N ARG A 19 43.38 21.70 -29.33
CA ARG A 19 43.40 21.26 -30.73
C ARG A 19 42.28 20.25 -31.02
N ASN A 20 41.32 20.77 -31.77
CA ASN A 20 40.51 20.22 -32.84
C ASN A 20 39.98 18.78 -32.76
N ILE A 21 38.66 18.79 -32.57
CA ILE A 21 37.64 17.80 -32.88
C ILE A 21 37.79 17.33 -34.34
N GLY A 22 38.15 16.06 -34.52
CA GLY A 22 37.82 15.31 -35.73
C GLY A 22 36.36 14.89 -35.65
N GLN A 23 35.54 15.36 -36.59
CA GLN A 23 34.15 14.95 -36.76
C GLN A 23 34.07 13.46 -37.10
N GLN A 24 33.63 12.65 -36.15
CA GLN A 24 32.85 11.44 -36.46
C GLN A 24 31.40 11.77 -36.12
N THR A 25 30.61 12.03 -37.16
CA THR A 25 29.15 12.06 -37.11
C THR A 25 28.63 10.66 -36.81
N THR A 26 28.65 10.28 -35.54
CA THR A 26 27.67 9.33 -35.01
C THR A 26 26.49 10.16 -34.54
N SER A 27 25.39 10.11 -35.29
CA SER A 27 24.09 10.61 -34.87
C SER A 27 23.74 9.95 -33.54
N ILE A 28 23.98 10.65 -32.44
CA ILE A 28 23.47 10.26 -31.13
C ILE A 28 21.98 10.57 -31.21
N HIS A 29 21.20 9.54 -31.57
CA HIS A 29 19.77 9.56 -31.32
C HIS A 29 19.61 9.86 -29.83
N PHE A 30 19.11 11.05 -29.51
CA PHE A 30 18.51 11.30 -28.21
C PHE A 30 17.31 10.36 -28.12
N SER A 31 17.56 9.18 -27.56
CA SER A 31 16.52 8.24 -27.19
C SER A 31 15.69 8.93 -26.13
N ASN A 32 14.48 9.34 -26.54
CA ASN A 32 13.43 9.80 -25.67
C ASN A 32 13.38 8.91 -24.42
N THR A 33 13.55 9.53 -23.25
CA THR A 33 13.23 8.92 -21.96
C THR A 33 11.83 8.33 -22.07
N PRO A 34 11.61 7.04 -21.74
CA PRO A 34 10.26 6.49 -21.85
C PRO A 34 9.39 7.20 -20.83
N LYS A 35 8.42 7.99 -21.30
CA LYS A 35 7.19 8.22 -20.54
C LYS A 35 6.64 6.83 -20.26
N GLN A 36 6.78 6.35 -19.02
CA GLN A 36 6.12 5.12 -18.63
C GLN A 36 4.62 5.35 -18.80
N ASN A 37 4.02 4.61 -19.74
CA ASN A 37 2.58 4.63 -19.98
C ASN A 37 1.87 4.26 -18.68
N LEU A 38 1.15 5.21 -18.07
CA LEU A 38 0.28 5.06 -16.90
C LEU A 38 -0.99 4.21 -17.19
N THR A 39 -0.92 3.34 -18.19
CA THR A 39 -2.01 2.45 -18.65
C THR A 39 -1.52 1.03 -18.94
N GLN A 40 -0.34 0.62 -18.45
CA GLN A 40 0.01 -0.79 -18.54
C GLN A 40 -0.89 -1.62 -17.61
N PRO A 41 -1.67 -2.58 -18.15
CA PRO A 41 -2.47 -3.45 -17.33
C PRO A 41 -1.53 -4.32 -16.50
N TYR A 42 -1.71 -4.30 -15.18
CA TYR A 42 -1.08 -5.25 -14.28
C TYR A 42 -1.46 -6.67 -14.73
N GLN A 43 -0.51 -7.40 -15.31
CA GLN A 43 -0.68 -8.79 -15.72
C GLN A 43 -0.10 -9.70 -14.64
N GLU A 44 -0.95 -10.15 -13.71
CA GLU A 44 -0.61 -11.28 -12.86
C GLU A 44 -1.16 -12.57 -13.46
N GLN A 45 -0.27 -13.54 -13.69
CA GLN A 45 -0.64 -14.89 -14.09
C GLN A 45 -1.34 -15.59 -12.93
N GLY A 46 -2.61 -15.93 -13.12
CA GLY A 46 -3.37 -16.78 -12.20
C GLY A 46 -4.78 -16.26 -11.96
N ASN A 47 -5.69 -16.47 -12.93
CA ASN A 47 -7.16 -16.32 -12.84
C ASN A 47 -7.72 -15.12 -12.02
N SER A 48 -6.96 -14.05 -11.88
CA SER A 48 -7.30 -12.90 -11.06
C SER A 48 -7.94 -11.85 -11.95
N ILE A 49 -9.14 -11.43 -11.59
CA ILE A 49 -9.87 -10.36 -12.28
C ILE A 49 -8.93 -9.13 -12.33
N VAL A 50 -8.55 -8.71 -13.53
CA VAL A 50 -7.77 -7.48 -13.72
C VAL A 50 -8.62 -6.33 -13.20
N LYS A 51 -8.20 -5.74 -12.07
CA LYS A 51 -8.91 -4.60 -11.51
C LYS A 51 -8.42 -3.31 -12.15
N ILE A 52 -9.36 -2.52 -12.66
CA ILE A 52 -9.08 -1.25 -13.34
C ILE A 52 -9.01 -0.15 -12.30
N ALA A 53 -7.95 0.66 -12.35
CA ALA A 53 -7.81 1.81 -11.48
C ALA A 53 -8.88 2.87 -11.81
N PRO A 54 -9.54 3.46 -10.80
CA PRO A 54 -10.57 4.47 -11.01
C PRO A 54 -9.97 5.83 -11.44
N ASP A 55 -10.77 6.65 -12.11
CA ASP A 55 -10.31 7.94 -12.68
C ASP A 55 -9.77 8.91 -11.62
N ASP A 56 -10.34 8.91 -10.41
CA ASP A 56 -9.88 9.72 -9.30
C ASP A 56 -8.49 9.30 -8.81
N TYR A 57 -8.19 7.99 -8.81
CA TYR A 57 -6.84 7.49 -8.57
C TYR A 57 -5.88 7.94 -9.67
N ILE A 58 -6.27 7.80 -10.94
CA ILE A 58 -5.44 8.22 -12.09
C ILE A 58 -5.12 9.72 -12.01
N SER A 59 -6.10 10.55 -11.65
CA SER A 59 -5.90 11.97 -11.41
C SER A 59 -4.96 12.23 -10.23
N TRP A 60 -5.15 11.52 -9.11
CA TRP A 60 -4.30 11.65 -7.92
C TRP A 60 -2.84 11.30 -8.21
N ILE A 61 -2.59 10.15 -8.85
CA ILE A 61 -1.24 9.68 -9.18
C ILE A 61 -0.59 10.45 -10.34
N SER A 62 -1.33 11.27 -11.07
CA SER A 62 -0.74 12.14 -12.11
C SER A 62 0.18 13.22 -11.55
N HIS A 63 0.08 13.54 -10.27
CA HIS A 63 0.90 14.55 -9.61
C HIS A 63 2.32 14.02 -9.33
N PRO A 64 3.39 14.71 -9.76
CA PRO A 64 4.77 14.23 -9.61
C PRO A 64 5.17 13.88 -8.17
N THR A 65 4.71 14.67 -7.20
CA THR A 65 4.95 14.41 -5.76
C THR A 65 4.33 13.08 -5.31
N GLN A 66 3.14 12.73 -5.82
CA GLN A 66 2.49 11.46 -5.47
C GLN A 66 3.19 10.28 -6.16
N GLN A 67 3.59 10.43 -7.42
CA GLN A 67 4.38 9.43 -8.13
C GLN A 67 5.65 9.06 -7.36
N GLN A 68 6.40 10.07 -6.91
CA GLN A 68 7.61 9.85 -6.15
C GLN A 68 7.34 9.13 -4.81
N LYS A 69 6.28 9.51 -4.10
CA LYS A 69 5.90 8.84 -2.83
C LYS A 69 5.49 7.38 -3.06
N VAL A 70 4.65 7.13 -4.07
CA VAL A 70 4.23 5.77 -4.45
C VAL A 70 5.43 4.92 -4.84
N GLN A 71 6.32 5.43 -5.68
CA GLN A 71 7.53 4.71 -6.10
C GLN A 71 8.39 4.30 -4.90
N LYS A 72 8.62 5.22 -3.94
CA LYS A 72 9.41 4.91 -2.73
C LYS A 72 8.74 3.85 -1.85
N TYR A 73 7.43 3.96 -1.64
CA TYR A 73 6.70 2.99 -0.83
C TYR A 73 6.63 1.62 -1.51
N LYS A 74 6.41 1.58 -2.83
CA LYS A 74 6.43 0.34 -3.62
C LYS A 74 7.81 -0.31 -3.63
N ALA A 75 8.89 0.47 -3.74
CA ALA A 75 10.25 -0.05 -3.62
C ALA A 75 10.51 -0.66 -2.23
N PHE A 76 9.98 -0.05 -1.17
CA PHE A 76 10.01 -0.63 0.18
C PHE A 76 9.25 -1.97 0.23
N LEU A 77 8.00 -2.03 -0.26
CA LEU A 77 7.22 -3.27 -0.28
C LEU A 77 7.87 -4.36 -1.14
N HIS A 78 8.51 -3.98 -2.24
CA HIS A 78 9.22 -4.90 -3.12
C HIS A 78 10.39 -5.59 -2.43
N GLN A 79 11.14 -4.88 -1.57
CA GLN A 79 12.20 -5.47 -0.74
C GLN A 79 11.67 -6.55 0.23
N HIS A 80 10.37 -6.52 0.52
CA HIS A 80 9.68 -7.51 1.34
C HIS A 80 8.85 -8.52 0.54
N ALA A 81 8.90 -8.49 -0.81
CA ALA A 81 8.06 -9.30 -1.70
C ALA A 81 6.54 -9.13 -1.46
N LEU A 82 6.12 -7.89 -1.17
CA LEU A 82 4.72 -7.53 -0.87
C LEU A 82 4.16 -6.46 -1.81
N ASP A 83 4.87 -6.10 -2.88
CA ASP A 83 4.46 -5.07 -3.84
C ASP A 83 3.35 -5.52 -4.79
N ASN A 84 3.00 -6.81 -4.81
CA ASN A 84 2.07 -7.40 -5.76
C ASN A 84 0.86 -8.09 -5.08
N ILE A 85 0.55 -7.71 -3.84
CA ILE A 85 -0.55 -8.34 -3.07
C ILE A 85 -1.89 -7.66 -3.30
N VAL A 86 -1.86 -6.34 -3.46
CA VAL A 86 -3.03 -5.48 -3.58
C VAL A 86 -2.74 -4.44 -4.66
N PRO A 87 -3.67 -4.14 -5.58
CA PRO A 87 -3.50 -3.06 -6.54
C PRO A 87 -3.30 -1.72 -5.84
N ASP A 88 -2.45 -0.87 -6.41
CA ASP A 88 -2.03 0.38 -5.78
C ASP A 88 -3.19 1.29 -5.36
N PHE A 89 -4.24 1.39 -6.19
CA PHE A 89 -5.40 2.21 -5.87
C PHE A 89 -6.22 1.70 -4.68
N GLU A 90 -6.19 0.39 -4.39
CA GLU A 90 -6.81 -0.16 -3.18
C GLU A 90 -5.86 -0.06 -1.97
N LEU A 91 -4.56 -0.27 -2.21
CA LEU A 91 -3.53 -0.18 -1.18
C LEU A 91 -3.42 1.22 -0.57
N PHE A 92 -3.65 2.26 -1.37
CA PHE A 92 -3.58 3.65 -0.94
C PHE A 92 -4.93 4.23 -0.54
N GLN A 93 -6.02 3.46 -0.65
CA GLN A 93 -7.35 3.91 -0.25
C GLN A 93 -7.38 4.22 1.25
N THR A 94 -7.80 5.43 1.60
CA THR A 94 -7.76 5.90 3.00
C THR A 94 -8.89 5.31 3.84
N ALA A 95 -10.14 5.63 3.49
CA ALA A 95 -11.34 5.11 4.14
C ALA A 95 -12.52 5.19 3.16
N ARG A 96 -13.59 4.42 3.36
CA ARG A 96 -14.84 4.59 2.58
C ARG A 96 -15.51 5.95 2.79
N ASP A 97 -15.37 6.52 3.98
CA ASP A 97 -15.97 7.79 4.37
C ASP A 97 -15.15 9.02 3.93
N TRP A 98 -14.11 8.86 3.12
CA TRP A 98 -13.22 9.96 2.72
C TRP A 98 -13.98 11.16 2.15
N GLN A 99 -15.02 10.93 1.35
CA GLN A 99 -15.87 11.98 0.77
C GLN A 99 -16.67 12.71 1.85
N LYS A 100 -17.34 11.95 2.72
CA LYS A 100 -18.11 12.49 3.85
C LYS A 100 -17.23 13.32 4.78
N CYS A 101 -15.97 12.91 4.94
CA CYS A 101 -14.99 13.57 5.78
C CYS A 101 -14.23 14.70 5.08
N ASN A 102 -14.49 14.97 3.80
CA ASN A 102 -13.78 15.97 3.00
C ASN A 102 -12.25 15.83 3.07
N THR A 103 -11.77 14.59 2.98
CA THR A 103 -10.34 14.23 3.00
C THR A 103 -9.93 13.56 1.69
N PRO A 104 -8.65 13.53 1.31
CA PRO A 104 -8.20 12.79 0.13
C PRO A 104 -8.60 11.30 0.15
N ALA A 105 -9.00 10.78 -1.00
CA ALA A 105 -9.31 9.37 -1.21
C ALA A 105 -8.09 8.46 -1.05
N TYR A 106 -6.90 8.99 -1.37
CA TYR A 106 -5.64 8.25 -1.39
C TYR A 106 -4.56 8.96 -0.59
N GLU A 107 -3.79 8.18 0.18
CA GLU A 107 -2.68 8.68 0.98
C GLU A 107 -1.59 7.63 1.15
N ILE A 108 -0.34 8.08 1.13
CA ILE A 108 0.81 7.24 1.47
C ILE A 108 1.14 7.45 2.95
N PRO A 109 1.27 6.38 3.76
CA PRO A 109 1.61 6.52 5.16
C PRO A 109 2.95 7.24 5.34
N PRO A 110 3.16 7.95 6.46
CA PRO A 110 4.47 8.43 6.89
C PRO A 110 5.50 7.29 6.90
N GLN A 111 6.74 7.59 6.51
CA GLN A 111 7.78 6.59 6.27
C GLN A 111 8.12 5.77 7.52
N GLU A 112 8.06 6.39 8.68
CA GLU A 112 8.25 5.76 9.98
C GLU A 112 7.21 4.67 10.31
N LEU A 113 6.06 4.66 9.62
CA LEU A 113 5.01 3.66 9.81
C LEU A 113 5.06 2.53 8.76
N TRP A 114 5.97 2.59 7.78
CA TRP A 114 5.99 1.61 6.69
C TRP A 114 6.24 0.19 7.18
N GLY A 115 7.13 0.00 8.16
CA GLY A 115 7.40 -1.32 8.74
C GLY A 115 6.17 -2.03 9.31
N ASN A 116 5.19 -1.25 9.80
CA ASN A 116 4.04 -1.79 10.51
C ASN A 116 3.05 -2.56 9.62
N ILE A 117 3.06 -2.30 8.31
CA ILE A 117 2.11 -2.97 7.40
C ILE A 117 2.59 -4.37 7.01
N ILE A 118 3.89 -4.64 7.10
CA ILE A 118 4.53 -5.87 6.61
C ILE A 118 3.81 -7.11 7.14
N PRO A 119 3.54 -7.27 8.46
CA PRO A 119 2.93 -8.49 8.95
C PRO A 119 1.45 -8.60 8.51
N THR A 120 0.74 -7.48 8.39
CA THR A 120 -0.66 -7.46 7.92
C THR A 120 -0.78 -7.83 6.44
N LEU A 121 0.10 -7.34 5.58
CA LEU A 121 0.16 -7.76 4.18
C LEU A 121 0.58 -9.23 4.03
N ASN A 122 1.45 -9.74 4.90
CA ASN A 122 1.77 -11.17 4.93
C ASN A 122 0.57 -12.04 5.33
N ILE A 123 -0.27 -11.58 6.26
CA ILE A 123 -1.54 -12.24 6.58
C ILE A 123 -2.43 -12.27 5.34
N LEU A 124 -2.62 -11.13 4.67
CA LEU A 124 -3.44 -11.05 3.46
C LEU A 124 -2.90 -11.95 2.33
N LYS A 125 -1.58 -11.97 2.13
CA LYS A 125 -0.90 -12.86 1.19
C LYS A 125 -1.18 -14.33 1.50
N GLN A 126 -1.05 -14.75 2.76
CA GLN A 126 -1.37 -16.13 3.16
C GLN A 126 -2.84 -16.48 2.92
N LEU A 127 -3.78 -15.57 3.23
CA LEU A 127 -5.20 -15.80 2.97
C LEU A 127 -5.49 -16.01 1.48
N ARG A 128 -4.83 -15.23 0.61
CA ARG A 128 -4.95 -15.36 -0.84
C ARG A 128 -4.31 -16.65 -1.34
N ASP A 129 -3.08 -16.93 -0.92
CA ASP A 129 -2.30 -18.09 -1.37
C ASP A 129 -2.95 -19.41 -0.89
N ASP A 130 -3.58 -19.42 0.31
CA ASP A 130 -4.38 -20.55 0.84
C ASP A 130 -5.76 -20.66 0.17
N GLY A 131 -6.11 -19.76 -0.77
CA GLY A 131 -7.39 -19.75 -1.49
C GLY A 131 -8.61 -19.39 -0.63
N ILE A 132 -8.40 -18.77 0.53
CA ILE A 132 -9.46 -18.35 1.46
C ILE A 132 -10.16 -17.10 0.92
N ILE A 133 -9.39 -16.19 0.31
CA ILE A 133 -9.90 -15.01 -0.38
C ILE A 133 -9.37 -14.98 -1.82
N ASN A 134 -10.27 -14.89 -2.80
CA ASN A 134 -9.91 -14.89 -4.22
C ASN A 134 -10.51 -13.69 -4.95
N ASP A 135 -11.78 -13.37 -4.65
CA ASP A 135 -12.46 -12.16 -5.11
C ASP A 135 -12.66 -11.23 -3.91
N PHE A 136 -11.76 -10.27 -3.74
CA PHE A 136 -11.83 -9.30 -2.65
C PHE A 136 -11.44 -7.90 -3.12
N THR A 137 -11.90 -6.88 -2.40
CA THR A 137 -11.56 -5.46 -2.61
C THR A 137 -11.09 -4.86 -1.29
N VAL A 138 -9.85 -4.34 -1.25
CA VAL A 138 -9.38 -3.54 -0.13
C VAL A 138 -9.97 -2.13 -0.24
N SER A 139 -10.47 -1.60 0.87
CA SER A 139 -11.24 -0.34 0.89
C SER A 139 -10.77 0.68 1.92
N SER A 140 -9.76 0.34 2.73
CA SER A 140 -9.20 1.19 3.77
C SER A 140 -7.90 0.58 4.28
N VAL A 141 -6.79 1.33 4.27
CA VAL A 141 -5.48 0.87 4.76
C VAL A 141 -4.94 1.87 5.78
N TYR A 142 -4.20 2.89 5.35
CA TYR A 142 -3.73 3.94 6.23
C TYR A 142 -4.76 5.06 6.35
N ARG A 143 -5.03 5.51 7.58
CA ARG A 143 -5.86 6.69 7.86
C ARG A 143 -5.07 7.63 8.73
N ASN A 144 -4.86 8.87 8.28
CA ASN A 144 -4.37 9.90 9.19
C ASN A 144 -5.38 10.13 10.35
N ASP A 145 -4.91 10.73 11.44
CA ASP A 145 -5.70 10.91 12.67
C ASP A 145 -7.00 11.69 12.46
N HIS A 146 -6.96 12.69 11.57
CA HIS A 146 -8.12 13.52 11.26
C HIS A 146 -9.23 12.69 10.59
N LEU A 147 -8.89 11.96 9.54
CA LEU A 147 -9.83 11.07 8.85
C LEU A 147 -10.31 9.95 9.77
N ASN A 148 -9.42 9.32 10.55
CA ASN A 148 -9.80 8.25 11.46
C ASN A 148 -10.86 8.73 12.46
N ARG A 149 -10.70 9.93 13.03
CA ARG A 149 -11.69 10.52 13.95
C ARG A 149 -13.02 10.83 13.25
N CYS A 150 -12.98 11.45 12.07
CA CYS A 150 -14.20 11.79 11.34
C CYS A 150 -15.00 10.53 10.94
N ALA A 151 -14.32 9.47 10.51
CA ALA A 151 -14.92 8.18 10.17
C ALA A 151 -15.37 7.36 11.40
N GLY A 152 -15.35 7.94 12.62
CA GLY A 152 -15.75 7.26 13.85
C GLY A 152 -14.78 6.18 14.32
N GLY A 153 -13.55 6.18 13.83
CA GLY A 153 -12.49 5.26 14.24
C GLY A 153 -12.06 5.50 15.68
N ALA A 154 -11.72 4.41 16.38
CA ALA A 154 -11.18 4.49 17.73
C ALA A 154 -9.82 5.21 17.73
N GLY A 155 -9.48 5.89 18.84
CA GLY A 155 -8.17 6.53 18.99
C GLY A 155 -6.99 5.56 18.91
N ALA A 156 -7.20 4.31 19.35
CA ALA A 156 -6.22 3.21 19.26
C ALA A 156 -6.33 2.39 17.96
N SER A 157 -6.99 2.93 16.93
CA SER A 157 -7.16 2.27 15.63
C SER A 157 -5.83 1.87 15.02
N LYS A 158 -5.75 0.68 14.42
CA LYS A 158 -4.52 0.20 13.79
C LYS A 158 -4.29 0.79 12.39
N HIS A 159 -5.29 1.44 11.81
CA HIS A 159 -5.16 2.17 10.55
C HIS A 159 -4.26 3.41 10.67
N VAL A 160 -4.29 4.11 11.81
CA VAL A 160 -3.43 5.29 12.04
C VAL A 160 -1.97 4.92 12.20
N LEU A 161 -1.69 3.65 12.46
CA LEU A 161 -0.35 3.10 12.59
C LEU A 161 0.13 2.39 11.32
N ASN A 162 -0.64 2.44 10.22
CA ASN A 162 -0.40 1.67 9.01
C ASN A 162 -0.24 0.15 9.29
N ALA A 163 -1.05 -0.37 10.22
CA ALA A 163 -0.94 -1.76 10.70
C ALA A 163 -2.22 -2.57 10.42
N ALA A 164 -3.19 -2.01 9.70
CA ALA A 164 -4.49 -2.64 9.45
C ALA A 164 -4.97 -2.46 8.02
N MET A 165 -5.88 -3.33 7.61
CA MET A 165 -6.59 -3.25 6.34
C MET A 165 -8.04 -3.65 6.53
N ASP A 166 -8.95 -2.90 5.92
CA ASP A 166 -10.32 -3.34 5.71
C ASP A 166 -10.52 -3.77 4.27
N PHE A 167 -11.12 -4.94 4.08
CA PHE A 167 -11.47 -5.46 2.76
C PHE A 167 -12.83 -6.15 2.78
N ARG A 168 -13.38 -6.41 1.61
CA ARG A 168 -14.65 -7.10 1.43
C ARG A 168 -14.48 -8.20 0.41
N ILE A 169 -15.19 -9.31 0.59
CA ILE A 169 -15.21 -10.43 -0.36
C ILE A 169 -16.42 -10.23 -1.31
N GLY A 170 -16.21 -10.39 -2.61
CA GLY A 170 -17.26 -10.33 -3.64
C GLY A 170 -17.87 -8.94 -3.89
N SER A 171 -19.09 -8.90 -4.45
CA SER A 171 -19.86 -7.67 -4.76
C SER A 171 -20.56 -7.06 -3.53
N THR A 172 -20.70 -5.71 -3.48
CA THR A 172 -21.45 -5.01 -2.41
C THR A 172 -22.94 -5.35 -2.44
N HIS A 173 -23.41 -5.84 -3.59
CA HIS A 173 -24.77 -6.30 -3.81
C HIS A 173 -24.72 -7.77 -4.27
N PRO A 174 -24.34 -8.70 -3.39
CA PRO A 174 -24.18 -10.10 -3.75
C PRO A 174 -25.54 -10.74 -4.04
N THR A 175 -25.61 -11.61 -5.05
CA THR A 175 -26.75 -12.50 -5.26
C THR A 175 -26.92 -13.47 -4.08
N GLN A 176 -28.03 -14.22 -4.03
CA GLN A 176 -28.22 -15.21 -2.95
C GLN A 176 -27.12 -16.28 -2.93
N LEU A 177 -26.71 -16.77 -4.10
CA LEU A 177 -25.62 -17.74 -4.22
C LEU A 177 -24.29 -17.14 -3.74
N GLN A 178 -23.95 -15.93 -4.20
CA GLN A 178 -22.73 -15.23 -3.77
C GLN A 178 -22.72 -14.96 -2.26
N ARG A 179 -23.87 -14.69 -1.63
CA ARG A 179 -23.95 -14.56 -0.17
C ARG A 179 -23.52 -15.85 0.53
N GLN A 180 -23.97 -17.00 0.05
CA GLN A 180 -23.58 -18.29 0.64
C GLN A 180 -22.08 -18.53 0.51
N GLU A 181 -21.48 -18.22 -0.65
CA GLU A 181 -20.04 -18.32 -0.89
C GLU A 181 -19.24 -17.36 0.01
N ILE A 182 -19.71 -16.12 0.16
CA ILE A 182 -19.10 -15.13 1.06
C ILE A 182 -19.12 -15.63 2.52
N GLU A 183 -20.24 -16.17 2.99
CA GLU A 183 -20.32 -16.74 4.34
C GLU A 183 -19.40 -17.95 4.52
N GLN A 184 -19.28 -18.83 3.52
CA GLN A 184 -18.32 -19.93 3.55
C GLN A 184 -16.87 -19.43 3.63
N ASN A 185 -16.51 -18.37 2.90
CA ASN A 185 -15.17 -17.79 2.97
C ASN A 185 -14.91 -17.11 4.31
N LYS A 186 -15.91 -16.46 4.92
CA LYS A 186 -15.80 -15.94 6.29
C LYS A 186 -15.58 -17.06 7.31
N ASN A 187 -16.23 -18.21 7.16
CA ASN A 187 -16.00 -19.38 8.02
C ASN A 187 -14.56 -19.91 7.88
N LYS A 188 -14.05 -20.00 6.64
CA LYS A 188 -12.63 -20.35 6.40
C LYS A 188 -11.68 -19.34 7.03
N LEU A 189 -11.99 -18.04 6.94
CA LEU A 189 -11.20 -16.98 7.55
C LEU A 189 -11.17 -17.10 9.09
N CYS A 190 -12.31 -17.38 9.71
CA CYS A 190 -12.38 -17.64 11.15
C CYS A 190 -11.57 -18.88 11.57
N LYS A 191 -11.60 -19.95 10.76
CA LYS A 191 -10.78 -21.14 10.98
C LYS A 191 -9.29 -20.81 10.88
N PHE A 192 -8.87 -20.09 9.83
CA PHE A 192 -7.50 -19.61 9.68
C PHE A 192 -7.05 -18.77 10.88
N TRP A 193 -7.89 -17.83 11.33
CA TRP A 193 -7.60 -17.01 12.49
C TRP A 193 -7.42 -17.85 13.75
N ARG A 194 -8.25 -18.88 13.97
CA ARG A 194 -8.09 -19.77 15.13
C ARG A 194 -6.78 -20.56 15.09
N GLU A 195 -6.43 -21.09 13.93
CA GLU A 195 -5.26 -21.95 13.76
C GLU A 195 -3.95 -21.16 13.78
N LYS A 196 -3.90 -20.01 13.11
CA LYS A 196 -2.67 -19.24 12.88
C LYS A 196 -2.65 -17.89 13.61
N GLY A 197 -3.80 -17.39 14.08
CA GLY A 197 -3.94 -16.01 14.55
C GLY A 197 -3.12 -15.68 15.79
N LEU A 198 -2.90 -16.64 16.70
CA LEU A 198 -2.02 -16.44 17.85
C LEU A 198 -0.58 -16.19 17.39
N MET A 199 -0.08 -17.02 16.48
CA MET A 199 1.28 -16.91 15.91
C MET A 199 1.45 -15.61 15.09
N LEU A 200 0.40 -15.23 14.37
CA LEU A 200 0.39 -14.05 13.49
C LEU A 200 0.06 -12.74 14.24
N ASN A 201 -0.21 -12.81 15.55
CA ASN A 201 -0.73 -11.69 16.34
C ASN A 201 -1.97 -11.04 15.67
N MET A 202 -2.84 -11.86 15.10
CA MET A 202 -3.87 -11.42 14.16
C MET A 202 -5.13 -10.90 14.86
N GLY A 203 -5.48 -9.65 14.57
CA GLY A 203 -6.80 -9.10 14.82
C GLY A 203 -7.75 -9.43 13.66
N LEU A 204 -8.95 -9.91 13.95
CA LEU A 204 -9.99 -10.20 12.94
C LEU A 204 -11.35 -9.60 13.33
N GLY A 205 -11.81 -8.60 12.58
CA GLY A 205 -13.13 -8.01 12.73
C GLY A 205 -14.04 -8.34 11.56
N ILE A 206 -15.31 -8.65 11.83
CA ILE A 206 -16.34 -8.79 10.77
C ILE A 206 -17.52 -7.87 11.12
N TYR A 207 -17.65 -6.78 10.38
CA TYR A 207 -18.65 -5.74 10.63
C TYR A 207 -20.00 -6.09 10.00
N ALA A 208 -21.09 -5.47 10.51
CA ALA A 208 -22.45 -5.65 9.99
C ALA A 208 -22.56 -5.34 8.47
N SER A 209 -21.76 -4.39 7.99
CA SER A 209 -21.69 -4.04 6.56
C SER A 209 -21.08 -5.14 5.67
N GLY A 210 -20.61 -6.25 6.25
CA GLY A 210 -19.85 -7.30 5.56
C GLY A 210 -18.38 -6.97 5.35
N GLN A 211 -17.93 -5.79 5.76
CA GLN A 211 -16.54 -5.39 5.77
C GLN A 211 -15.75 -6.24 6.78
N ILE A 212 -14.58 -6.69 6.37
CA ILE A 212 -13.65 -7.51 7.15
C ILE A 212 -12.45 -6.64 7.48
N HIS A 213 -12.07 -6.62 8.75
CA HIS A 213 -10.87 -5.97 9.26
C HIS A 213 -9.81 -7.02 9.58
N ILE A 214 -8.57 -6.79 9.16
CA ILE A 214 -7.39 -7.51 9.64
C ILE A 214 -6.31 -6.56 10.13
N ASP A 215 -5.58 -6.98 11.17
CA ASP A 215 -4.34 -6.35 11.61
C ASP A 215 -3.42 -7.37 12.27
N SER A 216 -2.20 -6.96 12.58
CA SER A 216 -1.15 -7.80 13.19
C SER A 216 -0.76 -7.33 14.61
N SER A 217 -1.72 -6.78 15.35
CA SER A 217 -1.49 -6.11 16.64
C SER A 217 -2.15 -6.77 17.87
N GLY A 218 -2.52 -8.05 17.80
CA GLY A 218 -3.11 -8.79 18.92
C GLY A 218 -3.98 -9.95 18.46
N TYR A 219 -3.86 -11.13 19.07
CA TYR A 219 -4.77 -12.26 18.82
C TYR A 219 -6.18 -11.97 19.39
N ARG A 220 -7.04 -11.37 18.56
CA ARG A 220 -8.36 -10.92 18.97
C ARG A 220 -9.34 -10.94 17.82
N HIS A 221 -10.61 -11.02 18.15
CA HIS A 221 -11.68 -11.03 17.16
C HIS A 221 -12.92 -10.32 17.67
N TRP A 222 -13.71 -9.76 16.77
CA TRP A 222 -14.96 -9.06 17.09
C TRP A 222 -15.94 -9.10 15.94
N GLY A 223 -17.20 -8.75 16.21
CA GLY A 223 -18.28 -8.77 15.24
C GLY A 223 -18.94 -7.42 15.00
N ALA A 224 -20.21 -7.50 14.61
CA ALA A 224 -21.02 -6.38 14.15
C ALA A 224 -21.10 -5.18 15.12
N ASP A 225 -21.06 -5.42 16.42
CA ASP A 225 -21.14 -4.40 17.47
C ASP A 225 -19.79 -4.02 18.08
N HIS A 226 -18.68 -4.37 17.40
CA HIS A 226 -17.31 -4.18 17.85
C HIS A 226 -16.91 -4.97 19.11
N LYS A 227 -17.70 -5.96 19.52
CA LYS A 227 -17.39 -6.82 20.66
C LYS A 227 -17.02 -8.23 20.23
N GLN A 228 -16.30 -8.92 21.10
CA GLN A 228 -15.91 -10.32 20.90
C GLN A 228 -17.13 -11.24 20.80
N GLN A 229 -18.16 -11.01 21.61
CA GLN A 229 -19.34 -11.87 21.73
C GLN A 229 -20.15 -11.93 20.43
N SER A 230 -20.18 -10.84 19.65
CA SER A 230 -20.86 -10.81 18.36
C SER A 230 -20.02 -11.36 17.21
N SER A 231 -18.78 -11.78 17.46
CA SER A 231 -17.92 -12.28 16.42
C SER A 231 -18.46 -13.58 15.83
N PRO A 232 -18.54 -13.71 14.48
CA PRO A 232 -18.95 -14.95 13.84
C PRO A 232 -17.93 -16.09 14.05
N CYS A 233 -16.71 -15.77 14.48
CA CYS A 233 -15.70 -16.79 14.76
C CYS A 233 -15.94 -17.55 16.07
N ASN A 234 -16.94 -17.17 16.88
CA ASN A 234 -17.31 -17.92 18.09
C ASN A 234 -17.98 -19.26 17.78
N SER A 235 -18.69 -19.37 16.65
CA SER A 235 -19.51 -20.55 16.31
C SER A 235 -18.78 -21.56 15.43
N ILE A 236 -17.60 -21.23 14.93
CA ILE A 236 -16.75 -22.19 14.22
C ILE A 236 -16.18 -23.14 15.27
N THR A 237 -16.19 -24.45 15.04
CA THR A 237 -15.44 -25.44 15.84
C THR A 237 -14.10 -25.74 15.18
#